data_AF-A0A7W0KRF8-F1
#
_entry.id   AF-A0A7W0KRF8-F1
#
_cell.length_a   1.000
_cell.length_b   1.000
_cell.length_c   1.000
_cell.angle_alpha   90.00
_cell.angle_beta   90.00
_cell.angle_gamma   90.00
#
_symmetry.space_group_name_H-M   'P 1'
#
loop_
_entity.id
_entity.type
_entity.pdbx_description
1 polymer ?
#
loop_
_entity_poly.entity_id
_entity_poly.type
_entity_poly.pdbx_seq_one_letter_code
_entity_poly.pdbx_strand_id
1 'polypeptide(L)'
;MKARRVLTGAAIVTGGVAAALWFSTPAGAQSADAKGDTALLGQQVNLLWIVIGAVLVIFMQAGFALVETGFCRAKHAAHVVSTNFAVFGLGFVAYFLVGYAFMFGGFSYALPGFDFGYSSPVGGPLIEVGDWVFLWKGGFALGDIGKAGGGAVAGYFLYMVAFMDTTATIPTGSMAERWKWRSFVGWGLFCGAIYYPLFGAWTWGGGWLNQLGNNVGLGFGYVDFAGSGVVHAVGGAAALAGAMVLGPRIGKFNKDGSANTIPGHHVPIAMLGCFILLFGWFGFNAASTFAATDIQFALVACNTGIAAAFGAVGAMTFVMMKTGKPDP
;
A
#
# COMPACT_ATOMS: atom_id res chain seq x y z
N MET A 1 65.75 41.77 44.48
CA MET A 1 65.02 43.03 44.18
C MET A 1 63.54 42.69 44.15
N LYS A 2 62.75 43.34 45.01
CA LYS A 2 61.28 43.29 45.22
C LYS A 2 60.59 41.96 45.54
N ALA A 3 60.10 41.90 46.78
CA ALA A 3 59.15 40.94 47.35
C ALA A 3 57.68 41.41 47.20
N ARG A 4 56.74 40.55 47.64
CA ARG A 4 55.28 40.71 47.95
C ARG A 4 54.33 40.29 46.82
N ARG A 5 53.20 39.59 47.01
CA ARG A 5 52.30 39.18 48.15
C ARG A 5 51.47 37.98 47.64
N VAL A 6 51.29 36.88 48.38
CA VAL A 6 50.14 36.49 49.23
C VAL A 6 48.74 36.51 48.55
N LEU A 7 48.20 35.30 48.36
CA LEU A 7 46.82 34.76 48.47
C LEU A 7 45.57 35.64 48.21
N THR A 8 44.64 35.08 47.43
CA THR A 8 43.17 34.88 47.69
C THR A 8 42.56 34.35 46.39
N GLY A 9 41.87 33.22 46.34
CA GLY A 9 40.47 33.04 46.72
C GLY A 9 39.78 32.21 45.63
N ALA A 10 38.87 31.32 46.03
CA ALA A 10 38.37 30.19 45.26
C ALA A 10 37.20 30.51 44.30
N ALA A 11 36.96 29.54 43.40
CA ALA A 11 35.69 29.13 42.80
C ALA A 11 35.07 30.02 41.70
N ILE A 12 34.76 29.43 40.55
CA ILE A 12 33.42 28.92 40.19
C ILE A 12 33.45 28.33 38.76
N VAL A 13 32.79 27.19 38.62
CA VAL A 13 32.48 26.44 37.40
C VAL A 13 31.50 27.19 36.51
N THR A 14 31.69 27.15 35.18
CA THR A 14 30.68 27.16 34.09
C THR A 14 31.48 27.28 32.77
N GLY A 15 31.51 26.30 31.88
CA GLY A 15 30.39 25.83 31.06
C GLY A 15 30.53 26.45 29.66
N GLY A 16 30.89 25.66 28.65
CA GLY A 16 30.86 26.11 27.25
C GLY A 16 31.91 25.44 26.35
N VAL A 17 31.57 24.31 25.74
CA VAL A 17 32.29 23.79 24.57
C VAL A 17 31.88 24.65 23.39
N ALA A 18 32.79 25.52 22.94
CA ALA A 18 32.65 26.32 21.74
C ALA A 18 33.47 25.72 20.60
N ALA A 19 32.76 25.40 19.52
CA ALA A 19 33.11 25.45 18.11
C ALA A 19 34.57 25.70 17.67
N ALA A 20 35.04 24.82 16.79
CA ALA A 20 35.93 25.14 15.67
C ALA A 20 35.52 24.20 14.51
N LEU A 21 34.54 24.53 13.67
CA LEU A 21 34.68 25.36 12.45
C LEU A 21 36.01 25.09 11.71
N TRP A 22 36.02 24.01 10.94
CA TRP A 22 36.97 23.84 9.85
C TRP A 22 36.40 24.53 8.61
N PHE A 23 37.19 25.47 8.09
CA PHE A 23 36.85 26.36 7.00
C PHE A 23 36.50 25.57 5.72
N SER A 24 35.29 25.83 5.23
CA SER A 24 34.84 25.60 3.86
C SER A 24 35.82 26.20 2.87
N THR A 25 36.37 25.37 1.97
CA THR A 25 36.90 25.85 0.70
C THR A 25 35.76 26.49 -0.09
N PRO A 26 35.99 27.62 -0.79
CA PRO A 26 34.97 28.20 -1.65
C PRO A 26 34.62 27.17 -2.70
N ALA A 27 33.34 26.78 -2.73
CA ALA A 27 32.74 25.95 -3.74
C ALA A 27 33.22 26.45 -5.11
N GLY A 28 33.95 25.60 -5.82
CA GLY A 28 34.10 25.77 -7.25
C GLY A 28 32.68 25.87 -7.79
N ALA A 29 32.36 26.98 -8.44
CA ALA A 29 31.13 27.13 -9.19
C ALA A 29 31.16 26.05 -10.29
N GLN A 30 30.68 24.85 -9.97
CA GLN A 30 30.05 24.02 -10.97
C GLN A 30 29.01 24.93 -11.60
N SER A 31 29.09 25.13 -12.91
CA SER A 31 27.95 25.52 -13.70
C SER A 31 26.93 24.39 -13.54
N ALA A 32 26.29 24.34 -12.38
CA ALA A 32 25.14 23.51 -12.11
C ALA A 32 24.10 23.97 -13.11
N ASP A 33 23.68 23.06 -13.97
CA ASP A 33 22.39 23.23 -14.62
C ASP A 33 21.35 23.18 -13.50
N ALA A 34 21.15 24.33 -12.84
CA ALA A 34 20.33 24.43 -11.64
C ALA A 34 18.88 23.98 -11.91
N LYS A 35 18.46 23.97 -13.19
CA LYS A 35 17.18 23.41 -13.63
C LYS A 35 17.21 21.88 -13.69
N GLY A 36 18.32 21.28 -14.14
CA GLY A 36 18.52 19.83 -14.12
C GLY A 36 18.62 19.26 -12.71
N ASP A 37 19.42 19.89 -11.84
CA ASP A 37 19.62 19.41 -10.47
C ASP A 37 18.35 19.49 -9.61
N THR A 38 17.56 20.56 -9.78
CA THR A 38 16.26 20.70 -9.08
C THR A 38 15.22 19.72 -9.59
N ALA A 39 15.19 19.42 -10.89
CA ALA A 39 14.31 18.40 -11.45
C ALA A 39 14.65 16.98 -10.94
N LEU A 40 15.95 16.64 -10.91
CA LEU A 40 16.42 15.35 -10.36
C LEU A 40 16.07 15.22 -8.88
N LEU A 41 16.27 16.27 -8.09
CA LEU A 41 15.87 16.27 -6.68
C LEU A 41 14.36 16.06 -6.51
N GLY A 42 13.55 16.70 -7.35
CA GLY A 42 12.09 16.50 -7.36
C GLY A 42 11.70 15.05 -7.62
N GLN A 43 12.31 14.40 -8.63
CA GLN A 43 12.10 12.97 -8.91
C GLN A 43 12.48 12.08 -7.73
N GLN A 44 13.62 12.34 -7.09
CA GLN A 44 14.08 11.57 -5.92
C GLN A 44 13.16 11.75 -4.71
N VAL A 45 12.63 12.96 -4.49
CA VAL A 45 11.66 13.24 -3.43
C VAL A 45 10.33 12.53 -3.69
N ASN A 46 9.87 12.52 -4.94
CA ASN A 46 8.67 11.77 -5.35
C ASN A 46 8.85 10.26 -5.16
N LEU A 47 10.02 9.72 -5.54
CA LEU A 47 10.34 8.32 -5.29
C LEU A 47 10.40 7.99 -3.79
N LEU A 48 10.98 8.87 -2.97
CA LEU A 48 10.99 8.71 -1.51
C LEU A 48 9.57 8.64 -0.96
N TRP A 49 8.67 9.50 -1.44
CA TRP A 49 7.26 9.51 -1.05
C TRP A 49 6.56 8.20 -1.38
N ILE A 50 6.77 7.65 -2.59
CA ILE A 50 6.24 6.36 -3.01
C ILE A 50 6.75 5.23 -2.10
N VAL A 51 8.05 5.22 -1.78
CA VAL A 51 8.66 4.18 -0.92
C VAL A 51 8.14 4.27 0.52
N ILE A 52 7.98 5.48 1.08
CA ILE A 52 7.34 5.68 2.39
C ILE A 52 5.91 5.15 2.36
N GLY A 53 5.15 5.49 1.31
CA GLY A 53 3.82 4.94 1.08
C GLY A 53 3.83 3.41 1.09
N ALA A 54 4.78 2.79 0.39
CA ALA A 54 4.88 1.34 0.31
C ALA A 54 5.10 0.69 1.67
N VAL A 55 5.99 1.25 2.49
CA VAL A 55 6.26 0.75 3.85
C VAL A 55 5.02 0.86 4.74
N LEU A 56 4.28 1.97 4.66
CA LEU A 56 3.03 2.16 5.39
C LEU A 56 1.96 1.15 4.98
N VAL A 57 1.82 0.88 3.68
CA VAL A 57 0.86 -0.11 3.15
C VAL A 57 1.27 -1.54 3.52
N ILE A 58 2.56 -1.88 3.43
CA ILE A 58 3.04 -3.20 3.87
C ILE A 58 2.75 -3.40 5.36
N PHE A 59 2.84 -2.35 6.19
CA PHE A 59 2.48 -2.43 7.60
C PHE A 59 0.97 -2.68 7.85
N MET A 60 0.10 -2.39 6.88
CA MET A 60 -1.33 -2.78 6.95
C MET A 60 -1.51 -4.29 7.11
N GLN A 61 -0.54 -5.12 6.69
CA GLN A 61 -0.61 -6.57 6.89
C GLN A 61 -0.64 -6.97 8.36
N ALA A 62 0.04 -6.22 9.23
CA ALA A 62 -0.11 -6.40 10.67
C ALA A 62 -1.54 -6.04 11.12
N GLY A 63 -2.14 -5.01 10.52
CA GLY A 63 -3.53 -4.63 10.74
C GLY A 63 -4.51 -5.75 10.38
N PHE A 64 -4.42 -6.29 9.16
CA PHE A 64 -5.27 -7.41 8.70
C PHE A 64 -5.10 -8.66 9.59
N ALA A 65 -3.86 -9.04 9.88
CA ALA A 65 -3.57 -10.14 10.79
C ALA A 65 -4.27 -9.99 12.14
N LEU A 66 -4.24 -8.79 12.73
CA LEU A 66 -4.85 -8.53 14.04
C LEU A 66 -6.38 -8.46 13.99
N VAL A 67 -6.96 -7.81 12.97
CA VAL A 67 -8.41 -7.78 12.74
C VAL A 67 -8.96 -9.20 12.59
N GLU A 68 -8.42 -9.97 11.66
CA GLU A 68 -8.92 -11.31 11.36
C GLU A 68 -8.73 -12.28 12.52
N THR A 69 -7.56 -12.20 13.17
CA THR A 69 -7.30 -13.02 14.36
C THR A 69 -8.28 -12.64 15.47
N GLY A 70 -8.44 -11.36 15.81
CA GLY A 70 -9.36 -10.94 16.87
C GLY A 70 -10.81 -11.33 16.62
N PHE A 71 -11.28 -11.32 15.37
CA PHE A 71 -12.64 -11.71 14.98
C PHE A 71 -12.86 -13.22 14.75
N CYS A 72 -11.79 -14.03 14.70
CA CYS A 72 -11.94 -15.49 14.65
C CYS A 72 -12.14 -16.09 16.06
N ARG A 73 -12.49 -17.38 16.13
CA ARG A 73 -12.54 -18.15 17.38
C ARG A 73 -11.13 -18.47 17.87
N ALA A 74 -10.90 -18.40 19.18
CA ALA A 74 -9.57 -18.58 19.79
C ALA A 74 -8.82 -19.83 19.31
N LYS A 75 -9.52 -20.95 19.14
CA LYS A 75 -8.92 -22.21 18.65
C LYS A 75 -8.35 -22.15 17.22
N HIS A 76 -8.68 -21.12 16.45
CA HIS A 76 -8.21 -20.89 15.09
C HIS A 76 -7.22 -19.72 14.97
N ALA A 77 -6.96 -18.99 16.06
CA ALA A 77 -6.13 -17.79 16.05
C ALA A 77 -4.75 -18.02 15.42
N ALA A 78 -4.06 -19.09 15.82
CA ALA A 78 -2.75 -19.44 15.26
C ALA A 78 -2.80 -19.69 13.74
N HIS A 79 -3.83 -20.38 13.26
CA HIS A 79 -3.97 -20.62 11.82
C HIS A 79 -4.27 -19.32 11.05
N VAL A 80 -5.15 -18.46 11.58
CA VAL A 80 -5.55 -17.21 10.91
C VAL A 80 -4.41 -16.21 10.83
N VAL A 81 -3.61 -16.06 11.89
CA VAL A 81 -2.42 -15.20 11.84
C VAL A 81 -1.36 -15.77 10.90
N SER A 82 -1.18 -17.10 10.87
CA SER A 82 -0.24 -17.73 9.94
C SER A 82 -0.64 -17.54 8.47
N THR A 83 -1.93 -17.54 8.14
CA THR A 83 -2.37 -17.25 6.77
C THR A 83 -2.11 -15.80 6.39
N ASN A 84 -2.33 -14.84 7.29
CA ASN A 84 -1.99 -13.44 7.01
C ASN A 84 -0.48 -13.23 6.84
N PHE A 85 0.35 -13.89 7.65
CA PHE A 85 1.81 -13.79 7.49
C PHE A 85 2.29 -14.42 6.17
N ALA A 86 1.72 -15.56 5.80
CA ALA A 86 2.13 -16.29 4.60
C ALA A 86 1.62 -15.65 3.30
N VAL A 87 0.47 -14.96 3.31
CA VAL A 87 -0.13 -14.40 2.08
C VAL A 87 0.78 -13.34 1.47
N PHE A 88 1.40 -12.52 2.32
CA PHE A 88 2.44 -11.56 1.92
C PHE A 88 3.54 -12.22 1.12
N GLY A 89 4.20 -13.24 1.66
CA GLY A 89 5.30 -13.90 0.96
C GLY A 89 4.87 -14.58 -0.35
N LEU A 90 3.73 -15.26 -0.34
CA LEU A 90 3.23 -15.99 -1.51
C LEU A 90 2.83 -15.06 -2.65
N GLY A 91 2.01 -14.05 -2.34
CA GLY A 91 1.59 -13.04 -3.30
C GLY A 91 2.78 -12.25 -3.81
N PHE A 92 3.69 -11.83 -2.93
CA PHE A 92 4.87 -11.07 -3.30
C PHE A 92 5.75 -11.81 -4.29
N VAL A 93 6.06 -13.09 -4.03
CA VAL A 93 6.89 -13.90 -4.96
C VAL A 93 6.22 -14.03 -6.32
N ALA A 94 4.92 -14.33 -6.35
CA ALA A 94 4.19 -14.48 -7.61
C ALA A 94 4.10 -13.15 -8.39
N TYR A 95 3.85 -12.05 -7.70
CA TYR A 95 3.78 -10.72 -8.28
C TYR A 95 5.15 -10.24 -8.79
N PHE A 96 6.22 -10.52 -8.03
CA PHE A 96 7.59 -10.26 -8.45
C PHE A 96 7.95 -11.02 -9.74
N LEU A 97 7.71 -12.33 -9.78
CA LEU A 97 8.14 -13.17 -10.89
C LEU A 97 7.41 -12.81 -12.19
N VAL A 98 6.09 -12.63 -12.15
CA VAL A 98 5.27 -12.43 -13.35
C VAL A 98 4.18 -11.37 -13.23
N GLY A 99 3.60 -11.17 -12.04
CA GLY A 99 2.44 -10.30 -11.91
C GLY A 99 2.68 -8.85 -12.26
N TYR A 100 3.80 -8.27 -11.82
CA TYR A 100 4.16 -6.89 -12.16
C TYR A 100 4.37 -6.71 -13.66
N ALA A 101 5.02 -7.68 -14.32
CA ALA A 101 5.22 -7.66 -15.76
C ALA A 101 3.90 -7.69 -16.54
N PHE A 102 2.94 -8.51 -16.10
CA PHE A 102 1.60 -8.55 -16.70
C PHE A 102 0.79 -7.28 -16.47
N MET A 103 0.99 -6.62 -15.33
CA MET A 103 0.25 -5.41 -14.94
C MET A 103 0.81 -4.13 -15.55
N PHE A 104 2.14 -3.98 -15.59
CA PHE A 104 2.81 -2.71 -15.93
C PHE A 104 3.93 -2.84 -16.95
N GLY A 105 4.26 -4.04 -17.45
CA GLY A 105 5.44 -4.26 -18.27
C GLY A 105 5.53 -3.35 -19.51
N GLY A 106 4.40 -3.02 -20.12
CA GLY A 106 4.30 -2.13 -21.29
C GLY A 106 3.81 -0.72 -20.98
N PHE A 107 3.74 -0.34 -19.70
CA PHE A 107 3.19 0.95 -19.28
C PHE A 107 4.09 1.68 -18.30
N SER A 108 4.27 2.99 -18.48
CA SER A 108 5.03 3.86 -17.58
C SER A 108 4.26 5.14 -17.27
N TYR A 109 4.35 5.61 -16.02
CA TYR A 109 3.75 6.87 -15.58
C TYR A 109 4.69 8.05 -15.89
N ALA A 110 4.83 8.39 -17.18
CA ALA A 110 5.62 9.52 -17.64
C ALA A 110 4.77 10.81 -17.67
N LEU A 111 4.34 11.30 -16.51
CA LEU A 111 3.61 12.57 -16.38
C LEU A 111 4.55 13.71 -15.97
N PRO A 112 4.65 14.81 -16.75
CA PRO A 112 5.45 15.97 -16.37
C PRO A 112 5.10 16.50 -14.99
N GLY A 113 6.09 16.65 -14.10
CA GLY A 113 5.90 17.14 -12.73
C GLY A 113 5.49 16.08 -11.70
N PHE A 114 5.08 14.88 -12.15
CA PHE A 114 4.79 13.71 -11.30
C PHE A 114 5.77 12.56 -11.54
N ASP A 115 6.70 12.73 -12.48
CA ASP A 115 7.74 11.76 -12.75
C ASP A 115 8.64 11.57 -11.53
N PHE A 116 8.97 10.31 -11.26
CA PHE A 116 9.86 9.83 -10.20
C PHE A 116 10.99 8.98 -10.77
N GLY A 117 11.25 9.11 -12.08
CA GLY A 117 12.27 8.40 -12.83
C GLY A 117 11.76 7.18 -13.59
N TYR A 118 10.46 6.90 -13.60
CA TYR A 118 9.86 5.80 -14.38
C TYR A 118 9.27 6.33 -15.70
N SER A 119 10.17 6.70 -16.62
CA SER A 119 9.82 7.50 -17.80
C SER A 119 9.58 6.70 -19.08
N SER A 120 9.81 5.39 -19.09
CA SER A 120 9.61 4.55 -20.27
C SER A 120 9.22 3.12 -19.86
N PRO A 121 8.37 2.43 -20.63
CA PRO A 121 7.99 1.05 -20.33
C PRO A 121 9.16 0.09 -20.53
N VAL A 122 9.14 -1.03 -19.81
CA VAL A 122 10.17 -2.08 -19.92
C VAL A 122 9.97 -2.97 -21.15
N GLY A 123 8.72 -3.14 -21.57
CA GLY A 123 8.30 -4.00 -22.66
C GLY A 123 7.07 -3.45 -23.39
N GLY A 124 6.08 -4.29 -23.65
CA GLY A 124 4.97 -3.94 -24.54
C GLY A 124 3.75 -4.85 -24.37
N PRO A 125 2.78 -4.78 -25.28
CA PRO A 125 1.54 -5.54 -25.18
C PRO A 125 1.80 -7.06 -25.32
N LEU A 126 1.08 -7.83 -24.50
CA LEU A 126 1.04 -9.30 -24.56
C LEU A 126 -0.26 -9.80 -25.19
N ILE A 127 -1.39 -9.25 -24.73
CA ILE A 127 -2.73 -9.55 -25.28
C ILE A 127 -3.36 -8.24 -25.69
N GLU A 128 -3.59 -8.08 -26.99
CA GLU A 128 -4.23 -6.89 -27.56
C GLU A 128 -5.22 -7.26 -28.68
N VAL A 129 -6.22 -6.42 -28.86
CA VAL A 129 -7.19 -6.50 -29.97
C VAL A 129 -7.41 -5.09 -30.49
N GLY A 130 -6.79 -4.76 -31.64
CA GLY A 130 -6.75 -3.38 -32.13
C GLY A 130 -6.04 -2.48 -31.12
N ASP A 131 -6.65 -1.34 -30.78
CA ASP A 131 -6.11 -0.38 -29.81
C ASP A 131 -6.38 -0.76 -28.34
N TRP A 132 -6.96 -1.94 -28.09
CA TRP A 132 -7.30 -2.41 -26.75
C TRP A 132 -6.26 -3.38 -26.22
N VAL A 133 -5.54 -2.98 -25.18
CA VAL A 133 -4.59 -3.87 -24.48
C VAL A 133 -5.21 -4.42 -23.20
N PHE A 134 -5.03 -5.73 -22.99
CA PHE A 134 -5.58 -6.47 -21.86
C PHE A 134 -4.50 -6.97 -20.89
N LEU A 135 -3.30 -7.26 -21.38
CA LEU A 135 -2.15 -7.68 -20.58
C LEU A 135 -0.85 -7.22 -21.23
N TRP A 136 0.17 -7.05 -20.40
CA TRP A 136 1.50 -6.61 -20.81
C TRP A 136 2.54 -7.73 -20.70
N LYS A 137 3.72 -7.50 -21.27
CA LYS A 137 4.93 -8.32 -21.10
C LYS A 137 6.16 -7.42 -20.95
N GLY A 138 7.21 -7.98 -20.34
CA GLY A 138 8.47 -7.27 -20.06
C GLY A 138 8.62 -6.94 -18.59
N GLY A 139 9.84 -6.92 -18.08
CA GLY A 139 10.08 -6.70 -16.64
C GLY A 139 9.83 -7.92 -15.75
N PHE A 140 9.82 -9.13 -16.31
CA PHE A 140 9.69 -10.37 -15.52
C PHE A 140 10.79 -10.46 -14.46
N ALA A 141 10.43 -10.76 -13.21
CA ALA A 141 11.35 -10.74 -12.07
C ALA A 141 12.16 -9.43 -11.95
N LEU A 142 11.55 -8.29 -12.33
CA LEU A 142 12.20 -6.98 -12.43
C LEU A 142 13.46 -6.98 -13.33
N GLY A 143 13.51 -7.87 -14.33
CA GLY A 143 14.54 -7.87 -15.36
C GLY A 143 14.45 -6.64 -16.27
N ASP A 144 15.56 -6.23 -16.86
CA ASP A 144 15.66 -5.11 -17.83
C ASP A 144 15.21 -3.72 -17.35
N ILE A 145 14.82 -3.56 -16.07
CA ILE A 145 14.32 -2.29 -15.52
C ILE A 145 15.33 -1.14 -15.61
N GLY A 146 16.63 -1.43 -15.74
CA GLY A 146 17.67 -0.41 -15.93
C GLY A 146 17.45 0.46 -17.17
N LYS A 147 16.77 -0.07 -18.19
CA LYS A 147 16.40 0.67 -19.41
C LYS A 147 15.18 1.59 -19.21
N ALA A 148 14.48 1.44 -18.08
CA ALA A 148 13.21 2.06 -17.75
C ALA A 148 13.27 2.89 -16.45
N GLY A 149 14.46 3.27 -15.98
CA GLY A 149 14.63 4.06 -14.75
C GLY A 149 15.11 3.29 -13.52
N GLY A 150 15.32 1.98 -13.63
CA GLY A 150 15.98 1.16 -12.62
C GLY A 150 15.33 1.23 -11.24
N GLY A 151 15.97 1.95 -10.32
CA GLY A 151 15.51 2.11 -8.94
C GLY A 151 14.11 2.71 -8.82
N ALA A 152 13.70 3.59 -9.75
CA ALA A 152 12.36 4.14 -9.80
C ALA A 152 11.30 3.06 -10.04
N VAL A 153 11.54 2.16 -10.99
CA VAL A 153 10.68 1.01 -11.28
C VAL A 153 10.62 0.07 -10.08
N ALA A 154 11.75 -0.18 -9.41
CA ALA A 154 11.81 -1.01 -8.21
C ALA A 154 11.00 -0.42 -7.04
N GLY A 155 11.07 0.91 -6.84
CA GLY A 155 10.26 1.60 -5.84
C GLY A 155 8.77 1.56 -6.17
N TYR A 156 8.40 1.75 -7.44
CA TYR A 156 7.01 1.63 -7.88
C TYR A 156 6.48 0.19 -7.76
N PHE A 157 7.30 -0.81 -8.09
CA PHE A 157 7.00 -2.21 -7.82
C PHE A 157 6.72 -2.46 -6.34
N LEU A 158 7.56 -1.94 -5.44
CA LEU A 158 7.38 -2.09 -4.00
C LEU A 158 6.05 -1.48 -3.52
N TYR A 159 5.65 -0.36 -4.11
CA TYR A 159 4.35 0.24 -3.83
C TYR A 159 3.21 -0.64 -4.34
N MET A 160 3.27 -1.10 -5.59
CA MET A 160 2.19 -1.87 -6.21
C MET A 160 2.04 -3.29 -5.65
N VAL A 161 3.13 -3.93 -5.20
CA VAL A 161 3.06 -5.24 -4.53
C VAL A 161 2.37 -5.14 -3.17
N ALA A 162 2.45 -3.99 -2.48
CA ALA A 162 1.73 -3.77 -1.24
C ALA A 162 0.20 -3.72 -1.44
N PHE A 163 -0.25 -3.20 -2.60
CA PHE A 163 -1.66 -3.15 -3.00
C PHE A 163 -2.17 -4.52 -3.46
N MET A 164 -1.33 -5.24 -4.21
CA MET A 164 -1.58 -6.64 -4.54
C MET A 164 -1.82 -7.47 -3.27
N ASP A 165 -0.96 -7.29 -2.26
CA ASP A 165 -1.07 -8.05 -1.03
C ASP A 165 -2.33 -7.70 -0.23
N THR A 166 -2.71 -6.42 -0.22
CA THR A 166 -4.02 -5.99 0.30
C THR A 166 -5.18 -6.69 -0.42
N THR A 167 -5.09 -6.88 -1.74
CA THR A 167 -6.09 -7.62 -2.51
C THR A 167 -6.12 -9.11 -2.12
N ALA A 168 -4.95 -9.71 -1.94
CA ALA A 168 -4.80 -11.12 -1.59
C ALA A 168 -5.25 -11.44 -0.16
N THR A 169 -5.14 -10.47 0.76
CA THR A 169 -5.48 -10.65 2.17
C THR A 169 -6.99 -10.47 2.44
N ILE A 170 -7.71 -9.60 1.72
CA ILE A 170 -9.17 -9.42 1.92
C ILE A 170 -9.97 -10.74 1.98
N PRO A 171 -9.72 -11.73 1.09
CA PRO A 171 -10.42 -13.01 1.16
C PRO A 171 -10.04 -13.90 2.34
N THR A 172 -8.86 -13.73 2.97
CA THR A 172 -8.39 -14.61 4.07
C THR A 172 -9.34 -14.55 5.26
N GLY A 173 -9.83 -13.35 5.63
CA GLY A 173 -10.77 -13.17 6.72
C GLY A 173 -12.15 -13.76 6.43
N SER A 174 -12.64 -13.65 5.19
CA SER A 174 -13.96 -14.18 4.78
C SER A 174 -14.02 -15.71 4.83
N MET A 175 -12.91 -16.36 4.51
CA MET A 175 -12.76 -17.81 4.46
C MET A 175 -12.07 -18.39 5.71
N ALA A 176 -11.79 -17.54 6.70
CA ALA A 176 -11.16 -17.91 7.95
C ALA A 176 -11.84 -19.14 8.58
N GLU A 177 -11.03 -19.94 9.27
CA GLU A 177 -11.42 -21.16 10.00
C GLU A 177 -11.83 -22.36 9.14
N ARG A 178 -11.88 -22.25 7.79
CA ARG A 178 -12.52 -23.28 6.95
C ARG A 178 -11.79 -23.66 5.67
N TRP A 179 -10.97 -22.79 5.10
CA TRP A 179 -10.20 -23.18 3.92
C TRP A 179 -8.97 -24.03 4.29
N LYS A 180 -8.58 -24.90 3.37
CA LYS A 180 -7.40 -25.75 3.53
C LYS A 180 -6.14 -24.96 3.19
N TRP A 181 -5.04 -25.23 3.90
CA TRP A 181 -3.75 -24.58 3.65
C TRP A 181 -3.29 -24.64 2.19
N ARG A 182 -3.46 -25.78 1.51
CA ARG A 182 -3.08 -25.91 0.08
C ARG A 182 -3.89 -24.99 -0.84
N SER A 183 -5.18 -24.81 -0.56
CA SER A 183 -6.05 -23.89 -1.31
C SER A 183 -5.66 -22.44 -1.05
N PHE A 184 -5.32 -22.12 0.21
CA PHE A 184 -4.76 -20.82 0.59
C PHE A 184 -3.45 -20.50 -0.15
N VAL A 185 -2.51 -21.46 -0.19
CA VAL A 185 -1.25 -21.29 -0.93
C VAL A 185 -1.51 -21.04 -2.42
N GLY A 186 -2.41 -21.83 -3.01
CA GLY A 186 -2.83 -21.63 -4.39
C GLY A 186 -3.44 -20.25 -4.64
N TRP A 187 -4.26 -19.76 -3.71
CA TRP A 187 -4.82 -18.41 -3.77
C TRP A 187 -3.75 -17.32 -3.74
N GLY A 188 -2.81 -17.35 -2.80
CA GLY A 188 -1.75 -16.34 -2.72
C GLY A 188 -0.94 -16.23 -4.01
N LEU A 189 -0.52 -17.39 -4.55
CA LEU A 189 0.23 -17.44 -5.82
C LEU A 189 -0.62 -16.97 -7.01
N PHE A 190 -1.86 -17.43 -7.10
CA PHE A 190 -2.77 -17.04 -8.19
C PHE A 190 -3.13 -15.54 -8.14
N CYS A 191 -3.33 -15.00 -6.94
CA CYS A 191 -3.67 -13.61 -6.74
C CYS A 191 -2.55 -12.69 -7.22
N GLY A 192 -1.32 -12.98 -6.78
CA GLY A 192 -0.13 -12.23 -7.18
C GLY A 192 0.25 -12.43 -8.65
N ALA A 193 0.08 -13.62 -9.22
CA ALA A 193 0.49 -13.89 -10.59
C ALA A 193 -0.51 -13.42 -11.65
N ILE A 194 -1.82 -13.52 -11.39
CA ILE A 194 -2.84 -13.38 -12.44
C ILE A 194 -4.01 -12.50 -11.99
N TYR A 195 -4.68 -12.83 -10.88
CA TYR A 195 -5.96 -12.21 -10.55
C TYR A 195 -5.86 -10.69 -10.36
N TYR A 196 -4.98 -10.22 -9.46
CA TYR A 196 -4.77 -8.79 -9.25
C TYR A 196 -4.12 -8.11 -10.48
N PRO A 197 -3.03 -8.65 -11.07
CA PRO A 197 -2.42 -8.09 -12.27
C PRO A 197 -3.37 -7.88 -13.43
N LEU A 198 -4.35 -8.77 -13.63
CA LEU A 198 -5.31 -8.68 -14.73
C LEU A 198 -6.15 -7.41 -14.63
N PHE A 199 -6.80 -7.18 -13.49
CA PHE A 199 -7.58 -5.96 -13.28
C PHE A 199 -6.70 -4.72 -13.25
N GLY A 200 -5.51 -4.83 -12.65
CA GLY A 200 -4.51 -3.77 -12.66
C GLY A 200 -4.09 -3.36 -14.06
N ALA A 201 -3.86 -4.31 -14.97
CA ALA A 201 -3.47 -4.04 -16.36
C ALA A 201 -4.55 -3.26 -17.11
N TRP A 202 -5.82 -3.61 -16.87
CA TRP A 202 -6.95 -2.95 -17.54
C TRP A 202 -7.09 -1.49 -17.11
N THR A 203 -6.73 -1.17 -15.87
CA THR A 203 -6.94 0.12 -15.23
C THR A 203 -5.62 0.89 -15.09
N TRP A 204 -4.88 0.70 -14.01
CA TRP A 204 -3.63 1.42 -13.71
C TRP A 204 -2.50 1.13 -14.70
N GLY A 205 -2.50 -0.05 -15.31
CA GLY A 205 -1.56 -0.42 -16.37
C GLY A 205 -1.85 0.22 -17.72
N GLY A 206 -2.77 1.18 -17.82
CA GLY A 206 -3.07 1.88 -19.07
C GLY A 206 -3.81 1.05 -20.12
N GLY A 207 -4.37 -0.10 -19.74
CA GLY A 207 -5.13 -0.98 -20.63
C GLY A 207 -6.54 -0.47 -20.96
N TRP A 208 -7.36 -1.37 -21.49
CA TRP A 208 -8.61 -1.00 -22.16
C TRP A 208 -9.61 -0.20 -21.31
N LEU A 209 -9.73 -0.46 -20.01
CA LEU A 209 -10.65 0.31 -19.14
C LEU A 209 -10.18 1.75 -18.94
N ASN A 210 -8.86 1.94 -18.82
CA ASN A 210 -8.28 3.28 -18.75
C ASN A 210 -8.46 4.05 -20.06
N GLN A 211 -8.33 3.37 -21.20
CA GLN A 211 -8.42 3.99 -22.52
C GLN A 211 -9.85 4.28 -23.01
N LEU A 212 -10.90 4.04 -22.21
CA LEU A 212 -12.28 4.31 -22.61
C LEU A 212 -12.52 5.78 -23.00
N GLY A 213 -11.84 6.73 -22.34
CA GLY A 213 -11.89 8.15 -22.70
C GLY A 213 -11.30 8.42 -24.09
N ASN A 214 -10.09 7.89 -24.34
CA ASN A 214 -9.34 8.12 -25.57
C ASN A 214 -9.94 7.38 -26.78
N ASN A 215 -10.36 6.13 -26.59
CA ASN A 215 -10.76 5.25 -27.69
C ASN A 215 -12.23 5.39 -28.07
N VAL A 216 -13.11 5.74 -27.11
CA VAL A 216 -14.57 5.79 -27.34
C VAL A 216 -15.26 7.02 -26.74
N GLY A 217 -14.51 8.02 -26.26
CA GLY A 217 -15.06 9.31 -25.81
C GLY A 217 -15.77 9.29 -24.46
N LEU A 218 -15.56 8.27 -23.62
CA LEU A 218 -16.20 8.15 -22.31
C LEU A 218 -15.44 8.90 -21.21
N GLY A 219 -15.43 10.22 -21.28
CA GLY A 219 -14.84 11.10 -20.25
C GLY A 219 -13.36 10.82 -20.00
N PHE A 220 -12.97 10.66 -18.72
CA PHE A 220 -11.59 10.29 -18.33
C PHE A 220 -11.32 8.78 -18.37
N GLY A 221 -12.25 7.97 -18.89
CA GLY A 221 -12.21 6.52 -18.79
C GLY A 221 -12.43 6.03 -17.35
N TYR A 222 -11.89 4.85 -17.02
CA TYR A 222 -11.96 4.32 -15.66
C TYR A 222 -11.00 5.08 -14.72
N VAL A 223 -11.57 5.67 -13.66
CA VAL A 223 -10.81 6.42 -12.64
C VAL A 223 -10.95 5.73 -11.28
N ASP A 224 -9.83 5.24 -10.77
CA ASP A 224 -9.71 4.71 -9.41
C ASP A 224 -8.41 5.24 -8.81
N PHE A 225 -8.51 6.16 -7.86
CA PHE A 225 -7.37 6.92 -7.39
C PHE A 225 -6.37 6.07 -6.59
N ALA A 226 -6.88 5.22 -5.69
CA ALA A 226 -6.05 4.43 -4.79
C ALA A 226 -6.52 2.98 -4.65
N GLY A 227 -7.50 2.49 -5.42
CA GLY A 227 -7.78 1.05 -5.49
C GLY A 227 -9.10 0.65 -4.85
N SER A 228 -10.07 1.58 -4.80
CA SER A 228 -11.44 1.27 -4.40
C SER A 228 -12.05 0.12 -5.23
N GLY A 229 -11.76 0.09 -6.53
CA GLY A 229 -12.10 -1.00 -7.43
C GLY A 229 -10.99 -2.03 -7.53
N VAL A 230 -9.78 -1.60 -7.93
CA VAL A 230 -8.65 -2.47 -8.29
C VAL A 230 -8.18 -3.35 -7.13
N VAL A 231 -8.30 -2.86 -5.89
CA VAL A 231 -7.94 -3.60 -4.68
C VAL A 231 -9.19 -4.06 -3.93
N HIS A 232 -10.01 -3.13 -3.45
CA HIS A 232 -11.07 -3.44 -2.49
C HIS A 232 -12.26 -4.16 -3.12
N ALA A 233 -12.77 -3.71 -4.27
CA ALA A 233 -13.87 -4.40 -4.95
C ALA A 233 -13.42 -5.76 -5.52
N VAL A 234 -12.24 -5.82 -6.14
CA VAL A 234 -11.66 -7.06 -6.67
C VAL A 234 -11.39 -8.09 -5.56
N GLY A 235 -10.80 -7.65 -4.44
CA GLY A 235 -10.60 -8.48 -3.25
C GLY A 235 -11.92 -8.90 -2.61
N GLY A 236 -12.89 -7.98 -2.51
CA GLY A 236 -14.23 -8.24 -1.98
C GLY A 236 -15.02 -9.23 -2.84
N ALA A 237 -14.91 -9.16 -4.16
CA ALA A 237 -15.52 -10.13 -5.07
C ALA A 237 -14.93 -11.53 -4.89
N ALA A 238 -13.59 -11.64 -4.75
CA ALA A 238 -12.94 -12.91 -4.44
C ALA A 238 -13.35 -13.45 -3.06
N ALA A 239 -13.47 -12.57 -2.05
CA ALA A 239 -13.95 -12.92 -0.72
C ALA A 239 -15.39 -13.46 -0.75
N LEU A 240 -16.28 -12.81 -1.49
CA LEU A 240 -17.66 -13.25 -1.68
C LEU A 240 -17.72 -14.60 -2.40
N ALA A 241 -17.03 -14.74 -3.53
CA ALA A 241 -16.99 -15.99 -4.28
C ALA A 241 -16.45 -17.15 -3.42
N GLY A 242 -15.35 -16.90 -2.70
CA GLY A 242 -14.77 -17.87 -1.78
C GLY A 242 -15.72 -18.27 -0.64
N ALA A 243 -16.39 -17.29 -0.03
CA ALA A 243 -17.39 -17.55 1.01
C ALA A 243 -18.59 -18.35 0.50
N MET A 244 -19.06 -18.08 -0.73
CA MET A 244 -20.15 -18.84 -1.37
C MET A 244 -19.75 -20.30 -1.62
N VAL A 245 -18.54 -20.54 -2.13
CA VAL A 245 -18.05 -21.91 -2.43
C VAL A 245 -17.79 -22.71 -1.15
N LEU A 246 -17.23 -22.09 -0.10
CA LEU A 246 -16.99 -22.78 1.17
C LEU A 246 -18.26 -22.97 2.02
N GLY A 247 -19.34 -22.23 1.72
CA GLY A 247 -20.57 -22.22 2.50
C GLY A 247 -20.44 -21.42 3.80
N PRO A 248 -21.31 -21.60 4.81
CA PRO A 248 -21.25 -20.91 6.10
C PRO A 248 -20.36 -21.62 7.15
N ARG A 249 -20.03 -20.93 8.24
CA ARG A 249 -19.34 -21.56 9.39
C ARG A 249 -20.28 -22.54 10.10
N ILE A 250 -19.72 -23.65 10.59
CA ILE A 250 -20.48 -24.61 11.41
C ILE A 250 -21.03 -23.86 12.64
N GLY A 251 -22.34 -23.94 12.83
CA GLY A 251 -23.08 -23.24 13.89
C GLY A 251 -23.48 -21.80 13.56
N LYS A 252 -23.19 -21.28 12.35
CA LYS A 252 -23.60 -19.92 11.96
C LYS A 252 -25.11 -19.78 11.74
N PHE A 253 -25.76 -20.81 11.23
CA PHE A 253 -27.20 -20.82 10.97
C PHE A 253 -27.86 -22.02 11.64
N ASN A 254 -29.03 -21.81 12.26
CA ASN A 254 -29.86 -22.85 12.84
C ASN A 254 -30.69 -23.55 11.74
N LYS A 255 -31.37 -24.65 12.09
CA LYS A 255 -32.21 -25.42 11.14
C LYS A 255 -33.38 -24.59 10.57
N ASP A 256 -33.83 -23.57 11.28
CA ASP A 256 -34.88 -22.62 10.85
C ASP A 256 -34.34 -21.47 9.99
N GLY A 257 -33.03 -21.44 9.71
CA GLY A 257 -32.36 -20.39 8.95
C GLY A 257 -31.95 -19.16 9.76
N SER A 258 -32.29 -19.09 11.05
CA SER A 258 -31.88 -17.97 11.91
C SER A 258 -30.36 -17.92 12.10
N ALA A 259 -29.80 -16.70 12.14
CA ALA A 259 -28.36 -16.48 12.24
C ALA A 259 -27.90 -16.40 13.70
N ASN A 260 -26.86 -17.17 14.04
CA ASN A 260 -26.17 -17.08 15.32
C ASN A 260 -25.02 -16.07 15.26
N THR A 261 -24.82 -15.34 16.36
CA THR A 261 -23.61 -14.52 16.55
C THR A 261 -22.45 -15.45 16.92
N ILE A 262 -21.35 -15.35 16.17
CA ILE A 262 -20.08 -15.99 16.52
C ILE A 262 -19.14 -14.85 16.91
N PRO A 263 -18.99 -14.54 18.21
CA PRO A 263 -18.21 -13.40 18.65
C PRO A 263 -16.72 -13.62 18.35
N GLY A 264 -16.03 -12.52 18.08
CA GLY A 264 -14.57 -12.51 18.06
C GLY A 264 -14.01 -12.87 19.43
N HIS A 265 -12.89 -13.60 19.46
CA HIS A 265 -12.32 -14.04 20.71
C HIS A 265 -11.48 -12.97 21.43
N HIS A 266 -11.05 -11.92 20.72
CA HIS A 266 -10.23 -10.86 21.30
C HIS A 266 -10.46 -9.51 20.61
N VAL A 267 -11.57 -8.84 20.96
CA VAL A 267 -11.94 -7.54 20.38
C VAL A 267 -10.84 -6.48 20.48
N PRO A 268 -10.09 -6.33 21.59
CA PRO A 268 -9.05 -5.29 21.66
C PRO A 268 -7.93 -5.41 20.61
N ILE A 269 -7.52 -6.62 20.21
CA ILE A 269 -6.54 -6.76 19.12
C ILE A 269 -7.16 -6.47 17.76
N ALA A 270 -8.45 -6.80 17.58
CA ALA A 270 -9.13 -6.45 16.34
C ALA A 270 -9.21 -4.93 16.18
N MET A 271 -9.54 -4.21 17.26
CA MET A 271 -9.55 -2.74 17.26
C MET A 271 -8.15 -2.14 17.04
N LEU A 272 -7.11 -2.71 17.66
CA LEU A 272 -5.72 -2.31 17.37
C LEU A 272 -5.38 -2.52 15.89
N GLY A 273 -5.82 -3.63 15.31
CA GLY A 273 -5.70 -3.90 13.88
C GLY A 273 -6.36 -2.81 13.03
N CYS A 274 -7.59 -2.38 13.38
CA CYS A 274 -8.27 -1.28 12.70
C CYS A 274 -7.48 0.04 12.76
N PHE A 275 -6.85 0.38 13.89
CA PHE A 275 -5.99 1.56 13.98
C PHE A 275 -4.75 1.46 13.09
N ILE A 276 -4.12 0.28 13.02
CA ILE A 276 -2.97 0.04 12.14
C ILE A 276 -3.39 0.14 10.68
N LEU A 277 -4.56 -0.39 10.31
CA LEU A 277 -5.11 -0.24 8.96
C LEU A 277 -5.33 1.23 8.61
N LEU A 278 -5.93 2.04 9.50
CA LEU A 278 -6.11 3.47 9.29
C LEU A 278 -4.77 4.20 9.11
N PHE A 279 -3.77 3.87 9.94
CA PHE A 279 -2.43 4.43 9.83
C PHE A 279 -1.79 4.14 8.48
N GLY A 280 -1.83 2.88 8.03
CA GLY A 280 -1.32 2.50 6.72
C GLY A 280 -2.13 3.09 5.55
N TRP A 281 -3.43 3.35 5.74
CA TRP A 281 -4.30 3.94 4.73
C TRP A 281 -3.88 5.34 4.30
N PHE A 282 -3.19 6.10 5.17
CA PHE A 282 -2.60 7.37 4.76
C PHE A 282 -1.52 7.17 3.69
N GLY A 283 -0.69 6.12 3.80
CA GLY A 283 0.26 5.75 2.76
C GLY A 283 -0.42 5.15 1.52
N PHE A 284 -1.51 4.41 1.71
CA PHE A 284 -2.31 3.84 0.62
C PHE A 284 -2.91 4.94 -0.27
N ASN A 285 -3.54 5.95 0.33
CA ASN A 285 -4.18 7.02 -0.42
C ASN A 285 -3.21 8.14 -0.78
N ALA A 286 -2.55 8.75 0.21
CA ALA A 286 -1.77 9.97 -0.04
C ALA A 286 -0.56 9.73 -0.93
N ALA A 287 0.07 8.54 -0.87
CA ALA A 287 1.18 8.23 -1.78
C ALA A 287 0.74 7.77 -3.18
N SER A 288 -0.56 7.55 -3.41
CA SER A 288 -1.12 7.31 -4.75
C SER A 288 -1.15 8.59 -5.60
N THR A 289 -0.77 9.76 -5.05
CA THR A 289 -0.41 10.93 -5.87
C THR A 289 0.89 10.74 -6.63
N PHE A 290 1.75 9.80 -6.20
CA PHE A 290 3.10 9.55 -6.71
C PHE A 290 4.08 10.73 -6.61
N ALA A 291 3.63 11.89 -6.14
CA ALA A 291 4.43 13.09 -6.01
C ALA A 291 4.26 13.73 -4.63
N ALA A 292 5.40 13.98 -3.96
CA ALA A 292 5.50 14.85 -2.80
C ALA A 292 5.83 16.30 -3.18
N THR A 293 6.21 16.53 -4.44
CA THR A 293 6.38 17.89 -4.99
C THR A 293 5.07 18.58 -5.32
N ASP A 294 3.94 17.86 -5.30
CA ASP A 294 2.59 18.40 -5.41
C ASP A 294 1.88 18.38 -4.04
N ILE A 295 1.34 19.51 -3.61
CA ILE A 295 0.64 19.66 -2.33
C ILE A 295 -0.64 18.82 -2.21
N GLN A 296 -1.16 18.25 -3.30
CA GLN A 296 -2.39 17.44 -3.28
C GLN A 296 -2.31 16.24 -2.33
N PHE A 297 -1.13 15.67 -2.06
CA PHE A 297 -1.02 14.54 -1.11
C PHE A 297 -1.55 14.91 0.28
N ALA A 298 -1.43 16.18 0.69
CA ALA A 298 -1.93 16.66 1.98
C ALA A 298 -3.47 16.69 2.01
N LEU A 299 -4.11 17.11 0.91
CA LEU A 299 -5.57 17.10 0.78
C LEU A 299 -6.11 15.67 0.76
N VAL A 300 -5.42 14.76 0.06
CA VAL A 300 -5.76 13.34 0.03
C VAL A 300 -5.65 12.70 1.42
N ALA A 301 -4.57 12.99 2.16
CA ALA A 301 -4.41 12.54 3.54
C ALA A 301 -5.52 13.07 4.46
N CYS A 302 -5.84 14.37 4.35
CA CYS A 302 -6.92 14.99 5.11
C CYS A 302 -8.28 14.32 4.83
N ASN A 303 -8.61 14.14 3.55
CA ASN A 303 -9.85 13.46 3.13
C ASN A 303 -9.92 12.01 3.63
N THR A 304 -8.78 11.30 3.67
CA THR A 304 -8.70 9.95 4.23
C THR A 304 -9.09 9.94 5.71
N GLY A 305 -8.53 10.85 6.51
CA GLY A 305 -8.85 10.98 7.94
C GLY A 305 -10.30 11.41 8.19
N ILE A 306 -10.80 12.37 7.42
CA ILE A 306 -12.19 12.84 7.51
C ILE A 306 -13.16 11.70 7.17
N ALA A 307 -12.92 10.97 6.08
CA ALA A 307 -13.76 9.85 5.66
C ALA A 307 -13.78 8.73 6.73
N ALA A 308 -12.62 8.39 7.30
CA ALA A 308 -12.52 7.41 8.37
C ALA A 308 -13.29 7.86 9.63
N ALA A 309 -13.17 9.13 10.02
CA ALA A 309 -13.88 9.68 11.19
C ALA A 309 -15.40 9.64 11.00
N PHE A 310 -15.91 10.13 9.87
CA PHE A 310 -17.34 10.08 9.58
C PHE A 310 -17.86 8.65 9.41
N GLY A 311 -17.06 7.75 8.82
CA GLY A 311 -17.40 6.33 8.73
C GLY A 311 -17.54 5.67 10.10
N ALA A 312 -16.58 5.89 11.00
CA ALA A 312 -16.62 5.34 12.36
C ALA A 312 -17.78 5.90 13.19
N VAL A 313 -17.98 7.21 13.19
CA VAL A 313 -19.09 7.86 13.91
C VAL A 313 -20.43 7.41 13.33
N GLY A 314 -20.57 7.39 12.00
CA GLY A 314 -21.79 6.94 11.34
C GLY A 314 -22.15 5.49 11.67
N ALA A 315 -21.17 4.59 11.63
CA ALA A 315 -21.35 3.19 12.00
C ALA A 315 -21.75 3.04 13.48
N MET A 316 -21.05 3.73 14.39
CA MET A 316 -21.36 3.70 15.82
C MET A 316 -22.78 4.22 16.09
N THR A 317 -23.16 5.37 15.51
CA THR A 317 -24.51 5.93 15.66
C THR A 317 -25.57 4.98 15.14
N PHE A 318 -25.37 4.40 13.95
CA PHE A 318 -26.31 3.44 13.37
C PHE A 318 -26.49 2.20 14.26
N VAL A 319 -25.39 1.63 14.75
CA VAL A 319 -25.44 0.46 15.66
C VAL A 319 -26.16 0.82 16.95
N MET A 320 -25.84 1.94 17.58
CA MET A 320 -26.51 2.39 18.81
C MET A 320 -28.01 2.61 18.60
N MET A 321 -28.43 3.17 17.45
CA MET A 321 -29.86 3.31 17.10
C MET A 321 -30.56 1.97 16.94
N LYS A 322 -29.87 0.96 16.40
CA LYS A 322 -30.42 -0.39 16.15
C LYS A 322 -30.49 -1.27 17.40
N THR A 323 -29.48 -1.17 18.27
CA THR A 323 -29.29 -2.12 19.39
C THR A 323 -29.48 -1.49 20.77
N GLY A 324 -29.58 -0.16 20.84
CA GLY A 324 -29.66 0.60 22.08
C GLY A 324 -28.32 0.74 22.82
N LYS A 325 -27.21 0.21 22.27
CA LYS A 325 -25.89 0.24 22.90
C LYS A 325 -24.76 0.26 21.87
N PRO A 326 -23.57 0.79 22.20
CA PRO A 326 -22.41 0.63 21.34
C PRO A 326 -22.02 -0.86 21.22
N ASP A 327 -21.55 -1.26 20.03
CA ASP A 327 -20.94 -2.57 19.75
C ASP A 327 -19.49 -2.32 19.28
N PRO A 328 -18.47 -2.80 20.02
CA PRO A 328 -17.07 -2.53 19.73
C PRO A 328 -16.50 -3.30 18.53
#